data_AF-A0A933RLG1-F1
#
_entry.id   AF-A0A933RLG1-F1
#
_cell.length_a   1.000
_cell.length_b   1.000
_cell.length_c   1.000
_cell.angle_alpha   90.00
_cell.angle_beta   90.00
_cell.angle_gamma   90.00
#
_symmetry.space_group_name_H-M   'P 1'
#
loop_
_entity.id
_entity.type
_entity.pdbx_description
1 polymer ?
#
loop_
_entity_poly.entity_id
_entity_poly.type
_entity_poly.pdbx_seq_one_letter_code
_entity_poly.pdbx_strand_id
1 'polypeptide(L)'
;MTKDDVLFGYRLQLFALAAERGVAEACRLMGVHRSTYYRWKREVDRAGLEMLRPRERRRPQMPNQLAPMVEEKIIAFALGHPGLGPRRIASALGRPEWGGLALSPNGVYKTLVRHGLNTRAKRLALVAGHRAPFEPPREPEPEPHIDSSRPGELVGIDCFFVGRLHGAQGPVWQITAIDTYSSFAWADLVVCPPAGPTIAQTSKLARRIARELQQAGWQLERVLTDNGNEFGRREFAAALPHGTRHTQIRSGRPQTNGHVERLHRTILEECWRPAFARFLQVRYTGLRRHLDHYIYDYNFHREHHGRITQGRIPADLVYGARKMEPK
;
A
#
# COMPACT_ATOMS: atom_id res chain seq x y z
N MET A 1 44.06 -10.61 4.78
CA MET A 1 43.99 -10.58 6.26
C MET A 1 42.82 -9.70 6.67
N THR A 2 41.79 -10.26 7.31
CA THR A 2 40.61 -9.50 7.73
C THR A 2 40.88 -8.69 9.00
N LYS A 3 40.03 -7.72 9.34
CA LYS A 3 40.13 -7.00 10.62
C LYS A 3 40.05 -7.95 11.82
N ASP A 4 39.28 -9.01 11.70
CA ASP A 4 39.12 -10.01 12.76
C ASP A 4 40.38 -10.88 12.93
N ASP A 5 41.09 -11.18 11.84
CA ASP A 5 42.37 -11.90 11.90
C ASP A 5 43.45 -11.07 12.61
N VAL A 6 43.49 -9.75 12.36
CA VAL A 6 44.41 -8.83 13.05
C VAL A 6 44.10 -8.79 14.55
N LEU A 7 42.82 -8.67 14.91
CA LEU A 7 42.38 -8.66 16.30
C LEU A 7 42.65 -9.99 17.01
N PHE A 8 42.48 -11.11 16.30
CA PHE A 8 42.81 -12.43 16.82
C PHE A 8 44.31 -12.58 17.06
N GLY A 9 45.14 -12.21 16.08
CA GLY A 9 46.60 -12.25 16.21
C GLY A 9 47.12 -11.39 17.35
N TYR A 10 46.59 -10.17 17.51
CA TYR A 10 46.91 -9.29 18.64
C TYR A 10 46.57 -9.93 19.99
N ARG A 11 45.41 -10.58 20.11
CA ARG A 11 45.03 -11.30 21.33
C ARG A 11 45.92 -12.52 21.58
N LEU A 12 46.31 -13.25 20.54
CA LEU A 12 47.18 -14.41 20.66
C LEU A 12 48.58 -13.99 21.13
N GLN A 13 49.12 -12.91 20.58
CA GLN A 13 50.40 -12.32 21.00
C GLN A 13 50.37 -11.91 22.48
N LEU A 14 49.26 -11.35 22.96
CA LEU A 14 49.10 -11.03 24.39
C LEU A 14 49.21 -12.28 25.28
N PHE A 15 48.63 -13.41 24.85
CA PHE A 15 48.71 -14.67 25.61
C PHE A 15 50.09 -15.29 25.57
N ALA A 16 50.77 -15.26 24.42
CA ALA A 16 52.16 -15.72 24.29
C ALA A 16 53.10 -14.87 25.18
N LEU A 17 53.00 -13.54 25.10
CA LEU A 17 53.81 -12.63 25.91
C LEU A 17 53.54 -12.78 27.41
N ALA A 18 52.28 -13.04 27.79
CA ALA A 18 51.91 -13.29 29.18
C ALA A 18 52.48 -14.62 29.71
N ALA A 19 52.66 -15.64 28.86
CA ALA A 19 53.30 -16.89 29.22
C ALA A 19 54.81 -16.75 29.41
N GLU A 20 55.46 -15.89 28.62
CA GLU A 20 56.91 -15.64 28.70
C GLU A 20 57.31 -14.69 29.82
N ARG A 21 56.57 -13.59 30.01
CA ARG A 21 56.98 -12.45 30.86
C ARG A 21 56.03 -12.17 32.02
N GLY A 22 54.98 -12.97 32.16
CA GLY A 22 53.93 -12.78 33.15
C GLY A 22 52.86 -11.77 32.72
N VAL A 23 51.66 -11.96 33.25
CA VAL A 23 50.44 -11.25 32.85
C VAL A 23 50.54 -9.73 33.03
N ALA A 24 51.15 -9.27 34.12
CA ALA A 24 51.18 -7.85 34.46
C ALA A 24 52.06 -7.04 33.50
N GLU A 25 53.20 -7.59 33.09
CA GLU A 25 54.12 -6.96 32.14
C GLU A 25 53.54 -7.00 30.73
N ALA A 26 53.03 -8.16 30.28
CA ALA A 26 52.42 -8.31 28.96
C ALA A 26 51.23 -7.35 28.74
N CYS A 27 50.36 -7.22 29.75
CA CYS A 27 49.24 -6.28 29.74
C CYS A 27 49.72 -4.81 29.63
N ARG A 28 50.80 -4.46 30.33
CA ARG A 28 51.37 -3.10 30.28
C ARG A 28 51.97 -2.78 28.91
N LEU A 29 52.74 -3.72 28.34
CA LEU A 29 53.40 -3.57 27.05
C LEU A 29 52.40 -3.47 25.88
N MET A 30 51.34 -4.26 25.92
CA MET A 30 50.34 -4.27 24.85
C MET A 30 49.19 -3.28 25.06
N GLY A 31 49.15 -2.55 26.18
CA GLY A 31 48.09 -1.59 26.48
C GLY A 31 46.74 -2.22 26.81
N VAL A 32 46.72 -3.43 27.35
CA VAL A 32 45.49 -4.16 27.72
C VAL A 32 45.31 -4.16 29.23
N HIS A 33 44.13 -3.79 29.71
CA HIS A 33 43.85 -3.87 31.14
C HIS A 33 43.82 -5.33 31.63
N ARG A 34 44.42 -5.60 32.81
CA ARG A 34 44.52 -6.96 33.38
C ARG A 34 43.17 -7.67 33.50
N SER A 35 42.09 -6.94 33.81
CA SER A 35 40.74 -7.53 33.88
C SER A 35 40.24 -8.05 32.52
N THR A 36 40.64 -7.43 31.41
CA THR A 36 40.34 -7.89 30.05
C THR A 36 41.07 -9.19 29.74
N TYR A 37 42.35 -9.28 30.11
CA TYR A 37 43.13 -10.51 29.99
C TYR A 37 42.46 -11.66 30.76
N TYR A 38 42.12 -11.48 32.04
CA TYR A 38 41.50 -12.53 32.83
C TYR A 38 40.09 -12.90 32.37
N ARG A 39 39.34 -11.96 31.77
CA ARG A 39 38.07 -12.26 31.10
C ARG A 39 38.29 -13.19 29.90
N TRP A 40 39.29 -12.93 29.07
CA TRP A 40 39.62 -13.80 27.95
C TRP A 40 40.21 -15.13 28.40
N LYS A 41 41.05 -15.13 29.44
CA LYS A 41 41.68 -16.34 29.99
C LYS A 41 40.63 -17.35 30.45
N ARG A 42 39.57 -16.90 31.13
CA ARG A 42 38.44 -17.78 31.51
C ARG A 42 37.77 -18.48 30.31
N GLU A 43 37.69 -17.81 29.17
CA GLU A 43 37.11 -18.40 27.95
C GLU A 43 38.12 -19.33 27.25
N VAL A 44 39.41 -18.96 27.23
CA VAL A 44 40.50 -19.79 26.68
C VAL A 44 40.68 -21.07 27.49
N ASP A 45 40.64 -21.00 28.82
CA ASP A 45 40.75 -22.17 29.70
C ASP A 45 39.58 -23.14 29.48
N ARG A 46 38.41 -22.65 29.02
CA ARG A 46 37.22 -23.48 28.77
C ARG A 46 37.24 -24.15 27.39
N ALA A 47 37.67 -23.44 26.36
CA ALA A 47 37.47 -23.87 24.96
C ALA A 47 38.64 -23.55 24.02
N GLY A 48 39.82 -23.25 24.55
CA GLY A 48 41.06 -23.06 23.79
C GLY A 48 41.25 -21.66 23.20
N LEU A 49 42.39 -21.47 22.53
CA LEU A 49 42.83 -20.15 22.03
C LEU A 49 41.93 -19.59 20.92
N GLU A 50 41.23 -20.44 20.17
CA GLU A 50 40.27 -20.01 19.13
C GLU A 50 39.13 -19.13 19.70
N MET A 51 38.84 -19.22 21.00
CA MET A 51 37.88 -18.33 21.66
C MET A 51 38.29 -16.85 21.68
N LEU A 52 39.56 -16.56 21.38
CA LEU A 52 40.05 -15.19 21.22
C LEU A 52 39.60 -14.56 19.90
N ARG A 53 39.06 -15.33 18.93
CA ARG A 53 38.51 -14.74 17.71
C ARG A 53 37.33 -13.82 18.03
N PRO A 54 37.22 -12.63 17.40
CA PRO A 54 36.03 -11.81 17.53
C PRO A 54 34.78 -12.62 17.19
N ARG A 55 33.87 -12.78 18.16
CA ARG A 55 32.57 -13.42 17.94
C ARG A 55 31.60 -12.38 17.43
N GLU A 56 30.83 -12.73 16.42
CA GLU A 56 29.73 -11.90 15.98
C GLU A 56 28.74 -11.77 17.15
N ARG A 57 28.49 -10.52 17.59
CA ARG A 57 27.50 -10.29 18.63
C ARG A 57 26.13 -10.63 18.06
N ARG A 58 25.42 -11.58 18.68
CA ARG A 58 24.02 -11.83 18.36
C ARG A 58 23.27 -10.50 18.47
N ARG A 59 22.54 -10.12 17.41
CA ARG A 59 21.67 -8.95 17.45
C ARG A 59 20.63 -9.18 18.56
N PRO A 60 20.51 -8.27 19.54
CA PRO A 60 19.54 -8.45 20.61
C PRO A 60 18.12 -8.45 20.02
N GLN A 61 17.28 -9.35 20.51
CA GLN A 61 15.85 -9.29 20.22
C GLN A 61 15.28 -8.12 21.02
N MET A 62 14.62 -7.19 20.35
CA MET A 62 14.03 -6.04 21.03
C MET A 62 12.82 -6.51 21.85
N PRO A 63 12.61 -6.01 23.08
CA PRO A 63 11.48 -6.43 23.92
C PRO A 63 10.10 -6.29 23.24
N ASN A 64 9.98 -5.31 22.34
CA ASN A 64 8.74 -5.02 21.61
C ASN A 64 8.70 -5.68 20.22
N GLN A 65 9.55 -6.68 19.97
CA GLN A 65 9.53 -7.42 18.72
C GLN A 65 8.34 -8.38 18.72
N LEU A 66 7.58 -8.37 17.63
CA LEU A 66 6.44 -9.26 17.44
C LEU A 66 6.89 -10.72 17.44
N ALA A 67 6.01 -11.62 17.89
CA ALA A 67 6.27 -13.04 17.83
C ALA A 67 6.53 -13.48 16.36
N PRO A 68 7.42 -14.47 16.11
CA PRO A 68 7.77 -14.90 14.76
C PRO A 68 6.55 -15.23 13.87
N MET A 69 5.58 -15.97 14.41
CA MET A 69 4.34 -16.31 13.71
C MET A 69 3.53 -15.07 13.29
N VAL A 70 3.56 -14.00 14.08
CA VAL A 70 2.89 -12.74 13.74
C VAL A 70 3.66 -12.02 12.62
N GLU A 71 4.99 -12.03 12.66
CA GLU A 71 5.81 -11.49 11.57
C GLU A 71 5.55 -12.23 10.25
N GLU A 72 5.49 -13.57 10.27
CA GLU A 72 5.19 -14.39 9.11
C GLU A 72 3.81 -14.07 8.52
N LYS A 73 2.78 -13.91 9.36
CA LYS A 73 1.45 -13.47 8.91
C LYS A 73 1.50 -12.09 8.26
N ILE A 74 2.26 -11.14 8.82
CA ILE A 74 2.45 -9.81 8.22
C ILE A 74 3.11 -9.92 6.84
N ILE A 75 4.15 -10.75 6.71
CA ILE A 75 4.89 -10.94 5.45
C ILE A 75 3.99 -11.59 4.40
N ALA A 76 3.34 -12.70 4.76
CA ALA A 76 2.43 -13.43 3.87
C ALA A 76 1.31 -12.51 3.36
N PHE A 77 0.68 -11.75 4.26
CA PHE A 77 -0.35 -10.78 3.90
C PHE A 77 0.22 -9.67 3.01
N ALA A 78 1.40 -9.12 3.32
CA ALA A 78 2.03 -8.07 2.53
C ALA A 78 2.41 -8.55 1.11
N LEU A 79 2.76 -9.81 0.91
CA LEU A 79 3.01 -10.40 -0.41
C LEU A 79 1.71 -10.77 -1.13
N GLY A 80 0.68 -11.17 -0.39
CA GLY A 80 -0.70 -11.32 -0.86
C GLY A 80 -1.36 -10.00 -1.22
N HIS A 81 -0.86 -8.86 -0.74
CA HIS A 81 -1.39 -7.52 -1.00
C HIS A 81 -0.26 -6.48 -1.11
N PRO A 82 0.61 -6.57 -2.14
CA PRO A 82 1.85 -5.80 -2.21
C PRO A 82 1.65 -4.28 -2.33
N GLY A 83 0.47 -3.87 -2.83
CA GLY A 83 0.04 -2.47 -2.90
C GLY A 83 -0.34 -1.84 -1.55
N LEU A 84 -0.55 -2.61 -0.49
CA LEU A 84 -0.97 -2.05 0.80
C LEU A 84 0.20 -1.48 1.60
N GLY A 85 -0.01 -0.33 2.23
CA GLY A 85 0.96 0.28 3.16
C GLY A 85 0.83 -0.26 4.59
N PRO A 86 1.78 0.04 5.50
CA PRO A 86 1.80 -0.52 6.85
C PRO A 86 0.53 -0.25 7.68
N ARG A 87 -0.04 0.97 7.58
CA ARG A 87 -1.32 1.31 8.23
C ARG A 87 -2.46 0.43 7.73
N ARG A 88 -2.55 0.23 6.42
CA ARG A 88 -3.60 -0.60 5.78
C ARG A 88 -3.42 -2.08 6.11
N ILE A 89 -2.19 -2.58 6.13
CA ILE A 89 -1.89 -3.96 6.53
C ILE A 89 -2.28 -4.19 8.00
N ALA A 90 -1.96 -3.25 8.90
CA ALA A 90 -2.37 -3.34 10.31
C ALA A 90 -3.90 -3.38 10.47
N SER A 91 -4.61 -2.45 9.82
CA SER A 91 -6.08 -2.39 9.80
C SER A 91 -6.68 -3.69 9.24
N ALA A 92 -6.18 -4.19 8.11
CA ALA A 92 -6.68 -5.41 7.49
C ALA A 92 -6.45 -6.66 8.35
N LEU A 93 -5.26 -6.82 8.94
CA LEU A 93 -4.95 -7.95 9.83
C LEU A 93 -5.70 -7.89 11.16
N GLY A 94 -6.17 -6.70 11.57
CA GLY A 94 -7.05 -6.53 12.72
C GLY A 94 -8.47 -7.06 12.50
N ARG A 95 -8.86 -7.35 11.25
CA ARG A 95 -10.17 -7.92 10.93
C ARG A 95 -10.24 -9.41 11.34
N PRO A 96 -11.38 -9.91 11.85
CA PRO A 96 -11.53 -11.30 12.29
C PRO A 96 -11.16 -12.34 11.23
N GLU A 97 -11.54 -12.12 9.97
CA GLU A 97 -11.25 -12.99 8.83
C GLU A 97 -9.75 -13.15 8.52
N TRP A 98 -8.92 -12.21 8.98
CA TRP A 98 -7.47 -12.23 8.81
C TRP A 98 -6.73 -12.54 10.12
N GLY A 99 -7.47 -12.89 11.17
CA GLY A 99 -6.93 -13.35 12.46
C GLY A 99 -7.02 -12.35 13.61
N GLY A 100 -7.67 -11.19 13.44
CA GLY A 100 -7.99 -10.28 14.53
C GLY A 100 -6.77 -9.71 15.27
N LEU A 101 -5.66 -9.50 14.55
CA LEU A 101 -4.37 -9.12 15.14
C LEU A 101 -4.32 -7.62 15.42
N ALA A 102 -4.27 -7.26 16.71
CA ALA A 102 -4.05 -5.88 17.14
C ALA A 102 -2.59 -5.45 16.92
N LEU A 103 -2.30 -4.89 15.74
CA LEU A 103 -0.96 -4.48 15.34
C LEU A 103 -0.85 -2.96 15.20
N SER A 104 0.26 -2.39 15.68
CA SER A 104 0.57 -0.99 15.38
C SER A 104 1.12 -0.84 13.95
N PRO A 105 0.79 0.23 13.22
CA PRO A 105 1.36 0.49 11.90
C PRO A 105 2.89 0.54 11.89
N ASN A 106 3.49 1.02 12.98
CA ASN A 106 4.94 1.07 13.15
C ASN A 106 5.54 -0.34 13.36
N GLY A 107 4.85 -1.22 14.09
CA GLY A 107 5.25 -2.62 14.26
C GLY A 107 5.25 -3.37 12.92
N VAL A 108 4.21 -3.17 12.10
CA VAL A 108 4.16 -3.69 10.73
C VAL A 108 5.31 -3.13 9.89
N TYR A 109 5.52 -1.81 9.89
CA TYR A 109 6.59 -1.17 9.14
C TYR A 109 7.98 -1.73 9.51
N LYS A 110 8.30 -1.80 10.81
CA LYS A 110 9.57 -2.33 11.29
C LYS A 110 9.77 -3.79 10.89
N THR A 111 8.70 -4.60 10.91
CA THR A 111 8.72 -5.98 10.41
C THR A 111 9.08 -6.00 8.93
N LEU A 112 8.38 -5.24 8.10
CA LEU A 112 8.69 -5.16 6.67
C LEU A 112 10.11 -4.65 6.40
N VAL A 113 10.66 -3.72 7.20
CA VAL A 113 12.05 -3.28 7.08
C VAL A 113 13.04 -4.41 7.35
N ARG A 114 12.84 -5.20 8.42
CA ARG A 114 13.70 -6.34 8.75
C ARG A 114 13.77 -7.37 7.63
N HIS A 115 12.66 -7.57 6.92
CA HIS A 115 12.54 -8.52 5.81
C HIS A 115 12.80 -7.89 4.43
N GLY A 116 13.23 -6.63 4.36
CA GLY A 116 13.53 -5.96 3.09
C GLY A 116 12.30 -5.66 2.22
N LEU A 117 11.09 -5.68 2.79
CA LEU A 117 9.80 -5.50 2.12
C LEU A 117 9.14 -4.15 2.45
N ASN A 118 9.91 -3.15 2.87
CA ASN A 118 9.40 -1.89 3.40
C ASN A 118 8.66 -1.01 2.36
N THR A 119 8.92 -1.19 1.06
CA THR A 119 8.26 -0.41 0.00
C THR A 119 7.36 -1.28 -0.86
N ARG A 120 6.31 -0.67 -1.44
CA ARG A 120 5.41 -1.35 -2.40
C ARG A 120 6.18 -1.93 -3.58
N ALA A 121 7.14 -1.16 -4.10
CA ALA A 121 7.99 -1.57 -5.21
C ALA A 121 8.77 -2.86 -4.90
N LYS A 122 9.38 -2.99 -3.71
CA LYS A 122 10.09 -4.22 -3.33
C LYS A 122 9.16 -5.43 -3.24
N ARG A 123 7.96 -5.25 -2.69
CA ARG A 123 6.95 -6.32 -2.61
C ARG A 123 6.43 -6.72 -4.01
N LEU A 124 6.13 -5.74 -4.85
CA LEU A 124 5.71 -5.97 -6.24
C LEU A 124 6.80 -6.65 -7.07
N ALA A 125 8.05 -6.22 -6.95
CA ALA A 125 9.18 -6.81 -7.66
C ALA A 125 9.40 -8.28 -7.27
N LEU A 126 9.23 -8.61 -5.99
CA LEU A 126 9.29 -9.99 -5.50
C LEU A 126 8.15 -10.84 -6.07
N VAL A 127 6.91 -10.31 -6.08
CA VAL A 127 5.74 -11.00 -6.66
C VAL A 127 5.86 -11.17 -8.18
N ALA A 128 6.38 -10.16 -8.88
CA ALA A 128 6.52 -10.15 -10.34
C ALA A 128 7.75 -10.92 -10.85
N GLY A 129 8.62 -11.42 -9.97
CA GLY A 129 9.81 -12.20 -10.35
C GLY A 129 10.89 -11.41 -11.12
N HIS A 130 11.45 -10.35 -10.54
CA HIS A 130 12.51 -9.48 -11.11
C HIS A 130 12.13 -8.64 -12.35
N ARG A 131 10.86 -8.61 -12.76
CA ARG A 131 10.43 -7.95 -14.01
C ARG A 131 10.06 -6.45 -13.92
N ALA A 132 10.14 -5.82 -12.74
CA ALA A 132 9.66 -4.44 -12.56
C ALA A 132 10.80 -3.48 -12.17
N PRO A 133 11.04 -2.39 -12.92
CA PRO A 133 11.95 -1.33 -12.49
C PRO A 133 11.42 -0.62 -11.25
N PHE A 134 12.34 -0.19 -10.38
CA PHE A 134 12.04 0.58 -9.18
C PHE A 134 11.67 2.02 -9.56
N GLU A 135 10.41 2.40 -9.38
CA GLU A 135 10.00 3.80 -9.37
C GLU A 135 9.99 4.33 -7.93
N PRO A 136 10.62 5.49 -7.66
CA PRO A 136 10.53 6.12 -6.36
C PRO A 136 9.07 6.53 -6.08
N PRO A 137 8.59 6.40 -4.83
CA PRO A 137 7.26 6.85 -4.47
C PRO A 137 7.15 8.36 -4.71
N ARG A 138 6.16 8.79 -5.50
CA ARG A 138 5.76 10.20 -5.60
C ARG A 138 5.27 10.67 -4.24
N GLU A 139 5.63 11.90 -3.88
CA GLU A 139 5.07 12.54 -2.69
C GLU A 139 3.53 12.58 -2.80
N PRO A 140 2.82 12.29 -1.70
CA PRO A 140 1.38 12.40 -1.69
C PRO A 140 1.02 13.87 -1.95
N GLU A 141 0.36 14.13 -3.07
CA GLU A 141 -0.16 15.46 -3.34
C GLU A 141 -1.17 15.84 -2.25
N PRO A 142 -1.12 17.10 -1.78
CA PRO A 142 -2.02 17.58 -0.74
C PRO A 142 -3.47 17.31 -1.13
N GLU A 143 -4.31 16.94 -0.15
CA GLU A 143 -5.75 16.77 -0.35
C GLU A 143 -6.33 18.12 -0.83
N PRO A 144 -6.78 18.21 -2.10
CA PRO A 144 -7.36 19.46 -2.55
C PRO A 144 -8.74 19.64 -1.92
N HIS A 145 -9.02 20.87 -1.54
CA HIS A 145 -10.22 21.21 -0.79
C HIS A 145 -11.41 21.39 -1.73
N ILE A 146 -12.29 20.39 -1.74
CA ILE A 146 -13.67 20.56 -2.13
C ILE A 146 -14.51 20.23 -0.91
N ASP A 147 -15.18 21.23 -0.36
CA ASP A 147 -16.13 21.01 0.71
C ASP A 147 -17.43 20.43 0.11
N SER A 148 -17.81 19.27 0.60
CA SER A 148 -19.10 18.63 0.38
C SER A 148 -19.65 18.25 1.75
N SER A 149 -20.96 18.30 1.91
CA SER A 149 -21.64 18.19 3.20
C SER A 149 -22.44 16.90 3.38
N ARG A 150 -22.78 16.21 2.28
CA ARG A 150 -23.57 14.98 2.27
C ARG A 150 -23.24 14.10 1.05
N PRO A 151 -23.55 12.78 1.11
CA PRO A 151 -23.44 11.92 -0.06
C PRO A 151 -24.31 12.41 -1.22
N GLY A 152 -23.79 12.32 -2.43
CA GLY A 152 -24.48 12.72 -3.67
C GLY A 152 -24.40 14.21 -4.00
N GLU A 153 -23.91 15.06 -3.09
CA GLU A 153 -23.74 16.50 -3.36
C GLU A 153 -22.76 16.76 -4.51
N LEU A 154 -21.66 16.00 -4.55
CA LEU A 154 -20.69 16.07 -5.63
C LEU A 154 -20.02 14.72 -5.86
N VAL A 155 -20.14 14.24 -7.09
CA VAL A 155 -19.43 13.04 -7.56
C VAL A 155 -18.48 13.45 -8.66
N GLY A 156 -17.19 13.19 -8.48
CA GLY A 156 -16.18 13.32 -9.54
C GLY A 156 -16.22 12.08 -10.43
N ILE A 157 -16.16 12.26 -11.74
CA ILE A 157 -16.04 11.17 -12.73
C ILE A 157 -14.87 11.45 -13.66
N ASP A 158 -14.06 10.43 -13.90
CA ASP A 158 -12.90 10.52 -14.78
C ASP A 158 -12.60 9.15 -15.45
N CYS A 159 -11.81 9.19 -16.51
CA CYS A 159 -11.42 8.03 -17.29
C CYS A 159 -9.92 7.76 -17.15
N PHE A 160 -9.54 6.50 -17.02
CA PHE A 160 -8.16 6.05 -16.89
C PHE A 160 -7.85 4.96 -17.91
N PHE A 161 -6.85 5.18 -18.76
CA PHE A 161 -6.45 4.18 -19.75
C PHE A 161 -5.72 3.02 -19.08
N VAL A 162 -6.23 1.79 -19.24
CA VAL A 162 -5.65 0.59 -18.63
C VAL A 162 -4.68 -0.10 -19.59
N GLY A 163 -5.01 -0.14 -20.89
CA GLY A 163 -4.15 -0.74 -21.90
C GLY A 163 -4.90 -1.52 -22.98
N ARG A 164 -4.17 -2.18 -23.86
CA ARG A 164 -4.73 -3.15 -24.83
C ARG A 164 -4.52 -4.55 -24.28
N LEU A 165 -5.60 -5.17 -23.82
CA LEU A 165 -5.56 -6.45 -23.11
C LEU A 165 -5.82 -7.63 -24.04
N HIS A 166 -5.29 -8.79 -23.70
CA HIS A 166 -5.57 -10.01 -24.45
C HIS A 166 -7.06 -10.39 -24.33
N GLY A 167 -7.68 -10.70 -25.46
CA GLY A 167 -9.10 -11.03 -25.56
C GLY A 167 -10.04 -9.82 -25.57
N ALA A 168 -9.53 -8.58 -25.50
CA ALA A 168 -10.33 -7.39 -25.76
C ALA A 168 -10.28 -7.02 -27.25
N GLN A 169 -11.42 -6.61 -27.81
CA GLN A 169 -11.52 -6.19 -29.22
C GLN A 169 -11.03 -4.75 -29.46
N GLY A 170 -10.64 -4.04 -28.40
CA GLY A 170 -10.24 -2.63 -28.45
C GLY A 170 -9.45 -2.19 -27.22
N PRO A 171 -9.04 -0.92 -27.15
CA PRO A 171 -8.44 -0.35 -25.94
C PRO A 171 -9.38 -0.48 -24.75
N VAL A 172 -8.80 -0.81 -23.59
CA VAL A 172 -9.54 -0.97 -22.34
C VAL A 172 -9.30 0.24 -21.46
N TRP A 173 -10.40 0.82 -20.99
CA TRP A 173 -10.44 1.98 -20.11
C TRP A 173 -11.19 1.64 -18.83
N GLN A 174 -10.78 2.28 -17.74
CA GLN A 174 -11.51 2.32 -16.50
C GLN A 174 -12.26 3.65 -16.45
N ILE A 175 -13.57 3.61 -16.23
CA ILE A 175 -14.35 4.82 -15.90
C ILE A 175 -14.56 4.77 -14.39
N THR A 176 -14.11 5.80 -13.69
CA THR A 176 -14.14 5.86 -12.23
C THR A 176 -15.01 7.01 -11.78
N ALA A 177 -15.73 6.80 -10.69
CA ALA A 177 -16.39 7.87 -9.98
C ALA A 177 -16.11 7.80 -8.48
N ILE A 178 -16.10 8.94 -7.81
CA ILE A 178 -16.01 9.02 -6.36
C ILE A 178 -16.91 10.11 -5.82
N ASP A 179 -17.65 9.80 -4.76
CA ASP A 179 -18.37 10.78 -3.96
C ASP A 179 -17.38 11.52 -3.06
N THR A 180 -17.31 12.85 -3.18
CA THR A 180 -16.28 13.66 -2.51
C THR A 180 -16.50 13.76 -1.00
N TYR A 181 -17.72 13.52 -0.52
CA TYR A 181 -18.05 13.50 0.91
C TYR A 181 -17.69 12.15 1.56
N SER A 182 -18.28 11.07 1.07
CA SER A 182 -18.19 9.73 1.66
C SER A 182 -16.95 8.95 1.24
N SER A 183 -16.25 9.40 0.20
CA SER A 183 -15.23 8.62 -0.51
C SER A 183 -15.75 7.31 -1.10
N PHE A 184 -17.07 7.15 -1.26
CA PHE A 184 -17.64 5.96 -1.90
C PHE A 184 -17.29 5.97 -3.39
N ALA A 185 -16.78 4.84 -3.88
CA ALA A 185 -16.22 4.72 -5.21
C ALA A 185 -17.08 3.85 -6.12
N TRP A 186 -17.10 4.18 -7.40
CA TRP A 186 -17.58 3.32 -8.46
C TRP A 186 -16.49 3.20 -9.52
N ALA A 187 -16.37 2.03 -10.14
CA ALA A 187 -15.51 1.89 -11.30
C ALA A 187 -16.06 0.79 -12.22
N ASP A 188 -16.03 1.07 -13.52
CA ASP A 188 -16.36 0.10 -14.56
C ASP A 188 -15.14 -0.05 -15.48
N LEU A 189 -14.80 -1.29 -15.83
CA LEU A 189 -13.83 -1.60 -16.89
C LEU A 189 -14.59 -1.77 -18.21
N VAL A 190 -14.22 -1.01 -19.23
CA VAL A 190 -14.92 -0.97 -20.52
C VAL A 190 -13.95 -1.13 -21.69
N VAL A 191 -14.40 -1.83 -22.73
CA VAL A 191 -13.72 -1.86 -24.04
C VAL A 191 -14.25 -0.70 -24.87
N CYS A 192 -13.35 0.10 -25.43
CA CYS A 192 -13.69 1.33 -26.14
C CYS A 192 -13.29 1.25 -27.62
N PRO A 193 -13.88 2.11 -28.47
CA PRO A 193 -13.31 2.44 -29.77
C PRO A 193 -11.89 3.03 -29.64
N PRO A 194 -11.11 3.09 -30.75
CA PRO A 194 -9.77 3.69 -30.73
C PRO A 194 -9.71 5.13 -30.20
N ALA A 195 -10.80 5.89 -30.38
CA ALA A 195 -10.91 7.29 -29.92
C ALA A 195 -11.10 7.45 -28.40
N GLY A 196 -11.28 6.35 -27.65
CA GLY A 196 -11.47 6.39 -26.19
C GLY A 196 -12.92 6.16 -25.75
N PRO A 197 -13.22 6.38 -24.46
CA PRO A 197 -14.55 6.19 -23.88
C PRO A 197 -15.61 7.04 -24.59
N THR A 198 -16.82 6.51 -24.69
CA THR A 198 -17.96 7.24 -25.29
C THR A 198 -18.86 7.84 -24.24
N ILE A 199 -19.61 8.89 -24.61
CA ILE A 199 -20.64 9.53 -23.77
C ILE A 199 -21.66 8.49 -23.28
N ALA A 200 -22.00 7.50 -24.10
CA ALA A 200 -22.92 6.44 -23.71
C ALA A 200 -22.35 5.56 -22.58
N GLN A 201 -21.04 5.29 -22.57
CA GLN A 201 -20.37 4.51 -21.54
C GLN A 201 -20.25 5.31 -20.23
N THR A 202 -19.80 6.57 -20.29
CA THR A 202 -19.69 7.43 -19.10
C THR A 202 -21.06 7.73 -18.48
N SER A 203 -22.07 8.01 -19.31
CA SER A 203 -23.45 8.27 -18.84
C SER A 203 -24.14 7.01 -18.29
N LYS A 204 -23.73 5.81 -18.70
CA LYS A 204 -24.21 4.56 -18.08
C LYS A 204 -23.77 4.46 -16.63
N LEU A 205 -22.52 4.78 -16.33
CA LEU A 205 -22.01 4.81 -14.96
C LEU A 205 -22.74 5.89 -14.13
N ALA A 206 -22.90 7.10 -14.67
CA ALA A 206 -23.60 8.18 -13.97
C ALA A 206 -25.06 7.80 -13.60
N ARG A 207 -25.79 7.14 -14.51
CA ARG A 207 -27.14 6.63 -14.22
C ARG A 207 -27.15 5.54 -13.16
N ARG A 208 -26.13 4.66 -13.13
CA ARG A 208 -25.98 3.66 -12.07
C ARG A 208 -25.76 4.33 -10.71
N ILE A 209 -24.86 5.31 -10.63
CA ILE A 209 -24.55 6.07 -9.41
C ILE A 209 -25.81 6.72 -8.85
N ALA A 210 -26.57 7.40 -9.71
CA ALA A 210 -27.80 8.05 -9.28
C ALA A 210 -28.85 7.08 -8.72
N ARG A 211 -28.99 5.90 -9.32
CA ARG A 211 -29.89 4.84 -8.79
C ARG A 211 -29.42 4.32 -7.44
N GLU A 212 -28.13 4.03 -7.27
CA GLU A 212 -27.58 3.52 -6.01
C GLU A 212 -27.69 4.57 -4.89
N LEU A 213 -27.38 5.83 -5.18
CA LEU A 213 -27.59 6.94 -4.23
C LEU A 213 -29.07 7.09 -3.86
N GLN A 214 -29.98 7.02 -4.84
CA GLN A 214 -31.42 7.10 -4.59
C GLN A 214 -31.90 5.97 -3.68
N GLN A 215 -31.43 4.74 -3.89
CA GLN A 215 -31.72 3.60 -3.02
C GLN A 215 -31.18 3.81 -1.59
N ALA A 216 -30.01 4.45 -1.46
CA ALA A 216 -29.44 4.86 -0.18
C ALA A 216 -30.17 6.04 0.48
N GLY A 217 -31.08 6.72 -0.22
CA GLY A 217 -31.83 7.88 0.29
C GLY A 217 -31.23 9.24 -0.06
N TRP A 218 -30.29 9.27 -1.00
CA TRP A 218 -29.58 10.47 -1.46
C TRP A 218 -29.94 10.80 -2.92
N GLN A 219 -29.73 12.05 -3.31
CA GLN A 219 -29.87 12.48 -4.70
C GLN A 219 -28.49 12.82 -5.27
N LEU A 220 -28.24 12.45 -6.53
CA LEU A 220 -27.08 12.93 -7.27
C LEU A 220 -27.31 14.39 -7.70
N GLU A 221 -26.79 15.34 -6.94
CA GLU A 221 -26.99 16.78 -7.16
C GLU A 221 -26.06 17.34 -8.24
N ARG A 222 -24.79 16.90 -8.25
CA ARG A 222 -23.77 17.45 -9.16
C ARG A 222 -22.73 16.40 -9.54
N VAL A 223 -22.37 16.40 -10.82
CA VAL A 223 -21.25 15.61 -11.38
C VAL A 223 -20.14 16.57 -11.82
N LEU A 224 -18.92 16.31 -11.37
CA LEU A 224 -17.71 17.00 -11.80
C LEU A 224 -16.90 16.11 -12.75
N THR A 225 -16.53 16.63 -13.92
CA THR A 225 -15.69 15.92 -14.89
C THR A 225 -14.57 16.83 -15.39
N ASP A 226 -13.61 16.25 -16.10
CA ASP A 226 -12.70 17.04 -16.92
C ASP A 226 -13.41 17.58 -18.20
N ASN A 227 -12.62 18.18 -19.08
CA ASN A 227 -13.10 18.71 -20.36
C ASN A 227 -12.98 17.69 -21.51
N GLY A 228 -12.85 16.39 -21.21
CA GLY A 228 -12.75 15.33 -22.20
C GLY A 228 -13.99 15.21 -23.10
N ASN A 229 -13.78 14.69 -24.31
CA ASN A 229 -14.85 14.53 -25.31
C ASN A 229 -15.94 13.54 -24.82
N GLU A 230 -15.55 12.58 -23.99
CA GLU A 230 -16.43 11.63 -23.31
C GLU A 230 -17.40 12.28 -22.30
N PHE A 231 -17.17 13.55 -21.96
CA PHE A 231 -17.99 14.38 -21.07
C PHE A 231 -18.47 15.66 -21.78
N GLY A 232 -18.77 15.57 -23.07
CA GLY A 232 -19.31 16.69 -23.87
C GLY A 232 -20.44 17.43 -23.14
N ARG A 233 -20.31 18.76 -23.01
CA ARG A 233 -21.10 19.58 -22.08
C ARG A 233 -22.62 19.41 -22.17
N ARG A 234 -23.15 19.30 -23.39
CA ARG A 234 -24.60 19.27 -23.61
C ARG A 234 -25.12 17.83 -23.61
N GLU A 235 -24.41 16.96 -24.31
CA GLU A 235 -24.78 15.57 -24.54
C GLU A 235 -24.67 14.76 -23.24
N PHE A 236 -23.57 14.94 -22.50
CA PHE A 236 -23.39 14.28 -21.21
C PHE A 236 -24.40 14.81 -20.19
N ALA A 237 -24.56 16.13 -20.08
CA ALA A 237 -25.55 16.74 -19.18
C ALA A 237 -26.99 16.28 -19.50
N ALA A 238 -27.36 16.14 -20.78
CA ALA A 238 -28.67 15.64 -21.20
C ALA A 238 -28.87 14.16 -20.87
N ALA A 239 -27.79 13.38 -20.77
CA ALA A 239 -27.84 11.96 -20.41
C ALA A 239 -27.81 11.71 -18.89
N LEU A 240 -27.58 12.75 -18.08
CA LEU A 240 -27.65 12.67 -16.63
C LEU A 240 -29.12 12.62 -16.16
N PRO A 241 -29.38 12.05 -14.96
CA PRO A 241 -30.71 12.11 -14.34
C PRO A 241 -31.23 13.54 -14.19
N HIS A 242 -32.54 13.70 -14.23
CA HIS A 242 -33.18 15.00 -14.05
C HIS A 242 -32.77 15.65 -12.72
N GLY A 243 -32.41 16.94 -12.78
CA GLY A 243 -31.98 17.72 -11.62
C GLY A 243 -30.48 17.60 -11.31
N THR A 244 -29.73 16.70 -11.94
CA THR A 244 -28.28 16.62 -11.76
C THR A 244 -27.57 17.71 -12.57
N ARG A 245 -26.74 18.52 -11.91
CA ARG A 245 -25.91 19.53 -12.57
C ARG A 245 -24.59 18.94 -13.06
N HIS A 246 -24.23 19.18 -14.31
CA HIS A 246 -22.88 18.88 -14.83
C HIS A 246 -21.97 20.09 -14.67
N THR A 247 -20.82 19.92 -14.03
CA THR A 247 -19.76 20.93 -13.93
C THR A 247 -18.48 20.35 -14.49
N GLN A 248 -17.73 21.15 -15.24
CA GLN A 248 -16.40 20.77 -15.71
C GLN A 248 -15.32 21.52 -14.96
N ILE A 249 -14.14 20.92 -14.82
CA ILE A 249 -12.98 21.60 -14.25
C ILE A 249 -12.63 22.85 -15.06
N ARG A 250 -12.28 23.92 -14.34
CA ARG A 250 -11.71 25.11 -14.98
C ARG A 250 -10.26 24.82 -15.36
N SER A 251 -9.86 25.24 -16.55
CA SER A 251 -8.46 25.17 -16.99
C SER A 251 -7.55 25.82 -15.94
N GLY A 252 -6.45 25.14 -15.60
CA GLY A 252 -5.49 25.60 -14.58
C GLY A 252 -5.87 25.36 -13.11
N ARG A 253 -6.97 24.64 -12.82
CA ARG A 253 -7.35 24.24 -11.43
C ARG A 253 -7.49 22.72 -11.25
N PRO A 254 -6.41 21.94 -11.43
CA PRO A 254 -6.42 20.47 -11.32
C PRO A 254 -6.86 19.96 -9.93
N GLN A 255 -6.70 20.78 -8.89
CA GLN A 255 -7.13 20.50 -7.52
C GLN A 255 -8.59 20.05 -7.43
N THR A 256 -9.48 20.54 -8.31
CA THR A 256 -10.90 20.16 -8.29
C THR A 256 -11.16 18.69 -8.64
N ASN A 257 -10.26 17.97 -9.32
CA ASN A 257 -10.45 16.54 -9.61
C ASN A 257 -9.62 15.60 -8.72
N GLY A 258 -8.92 16.13 -7.71
CA GLY A 258 -7.93 15.35 -6.97
C GLY A 258 -8.48 14.18 -6.16
N HIS A 259 -9.78 14.12 -5.89
CA HIS A 259 -10.40 12.94 -5.28
C HIS A 259 -10.38 11.74 -6.24
N VAL A 260 -10.80 11.93 -7.49
CA VAL A 260 -10.79 10.85 -8.50
C VAL A 260 -9.36 10.49 -8.88
N GLU A 261 -8.47 11.46 -9.04
CA GLU A 261 -7.07 11.20 -9.35
C GLU A 261 -6.37 10.39 -8.22
N ARG A 262 -6.66 10.72 -6.96
CA ARG A 262 -6.18 9.93 -5.81
C ARG A 262 -6.75 8.52 -5.83
N LEU A 263 -8.03 8.37 -6.17
CA LEU A 263 -8.65 7.06 -6.31
C LEU A 263 -8.02 6.25 -7.45
N HIS A 264 -7.74 6.86 -8.61
CA HIS A 264 -7.02 6.23 -9.71
C HIS A 264 -5.66 5.70 -9.26
N ARG A 265 -4.87 6.53 -8.55
CA ARG A 265 -3.58 6.11 -7.98
C ARG A 265 -3.74 4.93 -7.02
N THR A 266 -4.78 4.96 -6.19
CA THR A 266 -5.07 3.90 -5.23
C THR A 266 -5.44 2.58 -5.92
N ILE A 267 -6.35 2.61 -6.90
CA ILE A 267 -6.73 1.45 -7.71
C ILE A 267 -5.51 0.92 -8.48
N LEU A 268 -4.69 1.80 -9.05
CA LEU A 268 -3.47 1.42 -9.75
C LEU A 268 -2.49 0.66 -8.84
N GLU A 269 -2.23 1.17 -7.63
CA GLU A 269 -1.30 0.56 -6.68
C GLU A 269 -1.82 -0.73 -6.05
N GLU A 270 -3.12 -0.77 -5.71
CA GLU A 270 -3.69 -1.84 -4.89
C GLU A 270 -4.42 -2.91 -5.70
N CYS A 271 -4.94 -2.59 -6.90
CA CYS A 271 -5.65 -3.52 -7.77
C CYS A 271 -4.82 -3.88 -9.01
N TRP A 272 -4.43 -2.89 -9.81
CA TRP A 272 -3.82 -3.16 -11.12
C TRP A 272 -2.40 -3.69 -11.04
N ARG A 273 -1.47 -2.98 -10.40
CA ARG A 273 -0.07 -3.42 -10.29
C ARG A 273 0.04 -4.85 -9.72
N PRO A 274 -0.71 -5.22 -8.66
CA PRO A 274 -0.72 -6.61 -8.18
C PRO A 274 -1.33 -7.61 -9.17
N ALA A 275 -2.42 -7.27 -9.86
CA ALA A 275 -3.03 -8.14 -10.86
C ALA A 275 -2.07 -8.41 -12.03
N PHE A 276 -1.47 -7.36 -12.60
CA PHE A 276 -0.48 -7.48 -13.68
C PHE A 276 0.79 -8.22 -13.24
N ALA A 277 1.19 -8.09 -11.98
CA ALA A 277 2.34 -8.84 -11.45
C ALA A 277 2.08 -10.34 -11.30
N ARG A 278 0.83 -10.77 -11.10
CA ARG A 278 0.46 -12.18 -10.83
C ARG A 278 0.17 -12.98 -12.08
N PHE A 279 -0.45 -12.36 -13.08
CA PHE A 279 -0.94 -13.07 -14.25
C PHE A 279 0.07 -13.01 -15.39
N LEU A 280 0.50 -14.17 -15.88
CA LEU A 280 1.32 -14.28 -17.09
C LEU A 280 0.59 -13.71 -18.32
N GLN A 281 -0.72 -13.88 -18.37
CA GLN A 281 -1.57 -13.35 -19.43
C GLN A 281 -2.82 -12.72 -18.83
N VAL A 282 -2.92 -11.40 -18.96
CA VAL A 282 -4.00 -10.62 -18.36
C VAL A 282 -5.20 -10.58 -19.32
N ARG A 283 -6.30 -11.24 -18.92
CA ARG A 283 -7.56 -11.26 -19.66
C ARG A 283 -8.51 -10.19 -19.16
N TYR A 284 -9.24 -9.56 -20.07
CA TYR A 284 -10.24 -8.54 -19.74
C TYR A 284 -11.27 -9.00 -18.69
N THR A 285 -11.84 -10.20 -18.86
CA THR A 285 -12.85 -10.74 -17.95
C THR A 285 -12.31 -10.98 -16.53
N GLY A 286 -11.04 -11.39 -16.42
CA GLY A 286 -10.34 -11.54 -15.15
C GLY A 286 -10.13 -10.20 -14.46
N LEU A 287 -9.64 -9.19 -15.18
CA LEU A 287 -9.46 -7.85 -14.62
C LEU A 287 -10.78 -7.19 -14.20
N ARG A 288 -11.85 -7.37 -14.98
CA ARG A 288 -13.17 -6.86 -14.58
C ARG A 288 -13.60 -7.44 -13.24
N ARG A 289 -13.52 -8.76 -13.06
CA ARG A 289 -13.85 -9.41 -11.79
C ARG A 289 -12.96 -8.95 -10.63
N HIS A 290 -11.67 -8.73 -10.90
CA HIS A 290 -10.73 -8.19 -9.91
C HIS A 290 -11.13 -6.78 -9.49
N LEU A 291 -11.49 -5.90 -10.43
CA LEU A 291 -11.97 -4.55 -10.13
C LEU A 291 -13.26 -4.57 -9.33
N ASP A 292 -14.23 -5.41 -9.73
CA ASP A 292 -15.51 -5.53 -9.02
C ASP A 292 -15.28 -5.93 -7.55
N HIS A 293 -14.43 -6.95 -7.31
CA HIS A 293 -14.08 -7.39 -5.97
C HIS A 293 -13.33 -6.31 -5.19
N TYR A 294 -12.37 -5.62 -5.83
CA TYR A 294 -11.62 -4.55 -5.20
C TYR A 294 -12.51 -3.36 -4.80
N ILE A 295 -13.41 -2.93 -5.67
CA ILE A 295 -14.34 -1.82 -5.38
C ILE A 295 -15.29 -2.20 -4.24
N TYR A 296 -15.73 -3.46 -4.19
CA TYR A 296 -16.51 -3.96 -3.06
C TYR A 296 -15.72 -3.88 -1.75
N ASP A 297 -14.50 -4.43 -1.67
CA ASP A 297 -13.69 -4.34 -0.45
C ASP A 297 -13.35 -2.88 -0.09
N TYR A 298 -13.05 -2.04 -1.08
CA TYR A 298 -12.80 -0.60 -0.92
C TYR A 298 -13.98 0.13 -0.27
N ASN A 299 -15.21 -0.19 -0.67
CA ASN A 299 -16.40 0.50 -0.20
C ASN A 299 -16.94 -0.07 1.11
N PHE A 300 -16.85 -1.39 1.33
CA PHE A 300 -17.57 -2.08 2.40
C PHE A 300 -16.69 -2.61 3.53
N HIS A 301 -15.36 -2.61 3.35
CA HIS A 301 -14.44 -3.18 4.33
C HIS A 301 -13.21 -2.33 4.60
N ARG A 302 -12.78 -1.50 3.65
CA ARG A 302 -11.62 -0.63 3.81
C ARG A 302 -11.97 0.57 4.69
N GLU A 303 -11.23 0.72 5.78
CA GLU A 303 -11.19 1.96 6.58
C GLU A 303 -10.46 3.07 5.81
N HIS A 304 -11.04 4.28 5.80
CA HIS A 304 -10.44 5.46 5.19
C HIS A 304 -10.13 6.50 6.24
N HIS A 305 -8.90 6.99 6.26
CA HIS A 305 -8.44 7.99 7.24
C HIS A 305 -8.34 9.40 6.64
N GLY A 306 -9.19 9.69 5.64
CA GLY A 306 -9.30 11.06 5.11
C GLY A 306 -9.98 11.98 6.13
N ARG A 307 -9.92 13.29 5.90
CA ARG A 307 -10.46 14.31 6.82
C ARG A 307 -11.91 14.05 7.25
N ILE A 308 -12.77 13.65 6.30
CA ILE A 308 -14.21 13.41 6.53
C ILE A 308 -14.45 11.98 7.03
N THR A 309 -13.73 11.00 6.48
CA THR A 309 -13.98 9.58 6.77
C THR A 309 -13.46 9.15 8.14
N GLN A 310 -12.36 9.72 8.65
CA GLN A 310 -11.89 9.56 10.04
C GLN A 310 -11.80 8.09 10.55
N GLY A 311 -11.46 7.15 9.68
CA GLY A 311 -11.37 5.71 9.98
C GLY A 311 -12.64 4.92 9.65
N ARG A 312 -13.74 5.58 9.26
CA ARG A 312 -14.97 4.93 8.83
C ARG A 312 -14.82 4.31 7.44
N ILE A 313 -15.71 3.36 7.16
CA ILE A 313 -15.83 2.71 5.86
C ILE A 313 -16.81 3.55 5.00
N PRO A 314 -16.58 3.77 3.69
CA PRO A 314 -17.42 4.62 2.84
C PRO A 314 -18.88 4.21 2.85
N ALA A 315 -19.15 2.90 2.84
CA ALA A 315 -20.51 2.37 2.96
C ALA A 315 -21.20 2.80 4.27
N ASP A 316 -20.48 3.05 5.37
CA ASP A 316 -21.09 3.55 6.61
C ASP A 316 -21.62 4.98 6.47
N LEU A 317 -21.03 5.77 5.58
CA LEU A 317 -21.42 7.15 5.32
C LEU A 317 -22.56 7.23 4.31
N VAL A 318 -22.58 6.34 3.32
CA VAL A 318 -23.65 6.28 2.31
C VAL A 318 -24.87 5.55 2.84
N TYR A 319 -24.70 4.36 3.41
CA TYR A 319 -25.80 3.47 3.79
C TYR A 319 -26.14 3.49 5.28
N GLY A 320 -25.22 3.89 6.16
CA GLY A 320 -25.46 4.15 7.60
C GLY A 320 -26.53 3.26 8.26
N ALA A 321 -27.60 3.88 8.77
CA ALA A 321 -28.72 3.23 9.47
C ALA A 321 -29.53 2.20 8.65
N ARG A 322 -29.25 2.05 7.34
CA ARG A 322 -29.91 1.10 6.42
C ARG A 322 -29.10 -0.16 6.13
N LYS A 323 -27.97 -0.40 6.80
CA LYS A 323 -27.18 -1.66 6.67
C LYS A 323 -27.96 -2.94 7.03
N MET A 324 -29.14 -2.84 7.64
CA MET A 324 -29.88 -3.99 8.18
C MET A 324 -30.80 -4.72 7.19
N GLU A 325 -30.81 -4.38 5.89
CA GLU A 325 -31.56 -5.21 4.92
C GLU A 325 -30.68 -5.64 3.75
N PRO A 326 -30.06 -6.83 3.84
CA PRO A 326 -29.62 -7.51 2.64
C PRO A 326 -30.87 -7.91 1.83
N LYS A 327 -30.92 -7.51 0.56
CA LYS A 327 -31.74 -8.21 -0.44
C LYS A 327 -30.87 -9.18 -1.22
#